data_AF-A0A845Z5J8-F1
#
_entry.id   AF-A0A845Z5J8-F1
#
_cell.length_a   1.000
_cell.length_b   1.000
_cell.length_c   1.000
_cell.angle_alpha   90.00
_cell.angle_beta   90.00
_cell.angle_gamma   90.00
#
_symmetry.space_group_name_H-M   'P 1'
#
loop_
_entity.id
_entity.type
_entity.pdbx_description
1 polymer ?
#
loop_
_entity_poly.entity_id
_entity_poly.type
_entity_poly.pdbx_seq_one_letter_code
_entity_poly.pdbx_strand_id
1 'polypeptide(L)'
;MRKTDDFFFDFGSESFSIKFYNKAEEGDWGKAYGLRITIEGQDTLIIRTTTDGADGWLEVFDAQGNNLASARTNYNAIAWRPMFQIRQYFLSGNKYPPELR
;
A
#
# COMPACT_ATOMS: atom_id res chain seq x y z
N MET A 1 15.14 13.31 -32.45
CA MET A 1 15.47 12.40 -31.32
C MET A 1 14.32 12.51 -30.33
N ARG A 2 13.72 11.38 -29.91
CA ARG A 2 12.33 11.26 -29.41
C ARG A 2 12.02 12.18 -28.21
N LYS A 3 10.88 12.87 -28.30
CA LYS A 3 10.12 13.38 -27.15
C LYS A 3 9.72 12.17 -26.31
N THR A 4 10.10 12.16 -25.03
CA THR A 4 9.48 11.31 -24.04
C THR A 4 8.11 11.93 -23.77
N ASP A 5 7.09 11.37 -24.39
CA ASP A 5 5.71 11.66 -24.03
C ASP A 5 5.53 11.14 -22.60
N ASP A 6 5.42 12.07 -21.65
CA ASP A 6 5.06 11.76 -20.27
C ASP A 6 3.61 11.25 -20.28
N PHE A 7 3.46 9.93 -20.42
CA PHE A 7 2.21 9.23 -20.21
C PHE A 7 1.87 9.29 -18.71
N PHE A 8 1.27 10.39 -18.28
CA PHE A 8 0.61 10.49 -16.99
C PHE A 8 -0.64 9.61 -17.02
N PHE A 9 -0.48 8.32 -16.69
CA PHE A 9 -1.61 7.50 -16.26
C PHE A 9 -2.05 8.00 -14.87
N ASP A 10 -3.29 8.48 -14.79
CA ASP A 10 -3.94 8.85 -13.53
C ASP A 10 -4.39 7.55 -12.82
N PHE A 11 -3.53 7.01 -11.97
CA PHE A 11 -3.91 5.98 -11.02
C PHE A 11 -4.85 6.62 -9.99
N GLY A 12 -6.14 6.73 -10.31
CA GLY A 12 -7.14 7.26 -9.37
C GLY A 12 -7.10 6.54 -8.01
N SER A 13 -6.67 5.26 -8.00
CA SER A 13 -6.44 4.44 -6.80
C SER A 13 -5.27 4.91 -5.93
N GLU A 14 -4.18 5.45 -6.51
CA GLU A 14 -3.05 6.02 -5.76
C GLU A 14 -3.54 7.10 -4.83
N SER A 15 -4.34 8.02 -5.38
CA SER A 15 -4.88 9.15 -4.65
C SER A 15 -5.76 8.72 -3.48
N PHE A 16 -6.49 7.61 -3.59
CA PHE A 16 -7.40 7.16 -2.54
C PHE A 16 -6.68 6.34 -1.46
N SER A 17 -5.81 5.41 -1.85
CA SER A 17 -5.08 4.57 -0.91
C SER A 17 -4.03 5.35 -0.13
N ILE A 18 -3.27 6.24 -0.78
CA ILE A 18 -2.29 7.06 -0.05
C ILE A 18 -2.99 7.96 0.96
N LYS A 19 -4.09 8.63 0.58
CA LYS A 19 -4.90 9.45 1.48
C LYS A 19 -5.47 8.64 2.65
N PHE A 20 -5.87 7.40 2.41
CA PHE A 20 -6.34 6.52 3.48
C PHE A 20 -5.25 6.27 4.54
N TYR A 21 -4.01 6.04 4.11
CA TYR A 21 -2.88 5.72 4.99
C TYR A 21 -2.15 6.94 5.55
N ASN A 22 -2.33 8.14 5.00
CA ASN A 22 -1.81 9.39 5.57
C ASN A 22 -2.25 9.64 7.01
N LYS A 23 -3.33 8.98 7.47
CA LYS A 23 -3.73 8.94 8.89
C LYS A 23 -2.61 8.49 9.84
N ALA A 24 -1.64 7.70 9.35
CA ALA A 24 -0.47 7.32 10.13
C ALA A 24 0.47 8.50 10.38
N GLU A 25 0.66 9.34 9.35
CA GLU A 25 1.44 10.58 9.45
C GLU A 25 0.69 11.64 10.26
N GLU A 26 -0.61 11.81 10.00
CA GLU A 26 -1.48 12.72 10.76
C GLU A 26 -1.54 12.37 12.25
N GLY A 27 -1.45 11.08 12.57
CA GLY A 27 -1.42 10.56 13.93
C GLY A 27 -0.03 10.50 14.56
N ASP A 28 1.03 10.87 13.84
CA ASP A 28 2.42 10.84 14.29
C ASP A 28 2.88 9.47 14.83
N TRP A 29 2.53 8.39 14.12
CA TRP A 29 2.93 7.02 14.49
C TRP A 29 3.47 6.19 13.31
N GLY A 30 3.57 6.79 12.13
CA GLY A 30 4.11 6.13 10.96
C GLY A 30 4.12 7.00 9.71
N LYS A 31 4.51 6.39 8.60
CA LYS A 31 4.63 7.04 7.29
C LYS A 31 3.98 6.22 6.19
N ALA A 32 3.36 6.90 5.22
CA ALA A 32 2.81 6.29 4.02
C ALA A 32 3.58 6.76 2.78
N TYR A 33 3.85 5.87 1.83
CA TYR A 33 4.48 6.22 0.57
C TYR A 33 3.99 5.35 -0.58
N GLY A 34 3.92 5.96 -1.76
CA GLY A 34 3.64 5.29 -3.02
C GLY A 34 4.93 5.00 -3.79
N LEU A 35 4.99 3.86 -4.46
CA LEU A 35 6.04 3.46 -5.37
C LEU A 35 5.40 2.94 -6.66
N ARG A 36 5.82 3.49 -7.80
CA ARG A 36 5.46 2.97 -9.13
C ARG A 36 6.63 2.13 -9.65
N ILE A 37 6.35 0.90 -10.07
CA ILE A 37 7.36 -0.03 -10.55
C ILE A 37 6.76 -0.91 -11.65
N THR A 38 7.57 -1.30 -12.63
CA THR A 38 7.18 -2.28 -13.63
C THR A 38 7.60 -3.68 -13.18
N ILE A 39 6.64 -4.60 -13.07
CA ILE A 39 6.87 -6.01 -12.71
C ILE A 39 6.42 -6.86 -13.90
N GLU A 40 7.32 -7.67 -14.45
CA GLU A 40 7.03 -8.53 -15.62
C GLU A 40 6.38 -7.78 -16.81
N GLY A 41 6.77 -6.52 -17.01
CA GLY A 41 6.23 -5.67 -18.09
C GLY A 41 4.88 -5.02 -17.77
N GLN A 42 4.37 -5.16 -16.55
CA GLN A 42 3.13 -4.53 -16.09
C GLN A 42 3.43 -3.39 -15.11
N ASP A 43 2.87 -2.22 -15.40
CA ASP A 43 2.95 -1.08 -14.48
C ASP A 43 2.13 -1.37 -13.22
N THR A 44 2.82 -1.29 -12.10
CA THR A 44 2.31 -1.64 -10.78
C THR A 44 2.49 -0.47 -9.84
N LEU A 45 1.43 -0.14 -9.12
CA LEU A 45 1.48 0.82 -8.03
C LEU A 45 1.50 0.06 -6.70
N ILE A 46 2.44 0.41 -5.84
CA ILE A 46 2.59 -0.13 -4.50
C ILE A 46 2.39 1.01 -3.50
N ILE A 47 1.44 0.85 -2.58
CA ILE A 47 1.27 1.73 -1.43
C ILE A 47 1.77 0.99 -0.20
N ARG A 48 2.72 1.61 0.50
CA ARG A 48 3.35 1.05 1.69
C ARG A 48 3.22 2.01 2.85
N THR A 49 2.78 1.48 3.98
CA THR A 49 2.71 2.21 5.25
C THR A 49 3.54 1.47 6.26
N THR A 50 4.37 2.18 7.02
CA THR A 50 5.20 1.62 8.09
C THR A 50 5.03 2.43 9.37
N THR A 51 4.94 1.74 10.51
CA THR A 51 5.00 2.37 11.84
C THR A 51 6.42 2.41 12.35
N ASP A 52 6.63 3.19 13.40
CA ASP A 52 7.91 3.24 14.12
C ASP A 52 8.28 1.89 14.78
N GLY A 53 7.29 1.01 14.98
CA GLY A 53 7.42 -0.31 15.60
C GLY A 53 7.66 -1.49 14.65
N ALA A 54 8.06 -1.22 13.39
CA ALA A 54 8.27 -2.19 12.31
C ALA A 54 7.01 -2.88 11.75
N ASP A 55 5.83 -2.44 12.16
CA ASP A 55 4.60 -2.87 11.53
C ASP A 55 4.37 -2.17 10.20
N GLY A 56 3.60 -2.79 9.32
CA GLY A 56 3.22 -2.13 8.09
C GLY A 56 1.98 -2.67 7.41
N TRP A 57 1.58 -1.96 6.37
CA TRP A 57 0.49 -2.30 5.47
C TRP A 57 0.98 -2.13 4.04
N LEU A 58 0.50 -2.98 3.16
CA LEU A 58 0.85 -3.00 1.74
C LEU A 58 -0.44 -3.10 0.94
N GLU A 59 -0.57 -2.30 -0.11
CA GLU A 59 -1.57 -2.47 -1.15
C GLU A 59 -0.86 -2.39 -2.51
N VAL A 60 -1.20 -3.31 -3.41
CA VAL A 60 -0.63 -3.41 -4.76
C VAL A 60 -1.76 -3.28 -5.76
N PHE A 61 -1.57 -2.46 -6.79
CA PHE A 61 -2.55 -2.16 -7.80
C PHE A 61 -1.97 -2.30 -9.21
N ASP A 62 -2.80 -2.71 -10.15
CA ASP A 62 -2.48 -2.63 -11.58
C ASP A 62 -2.63 -1.20 -12.11
N ALA A 63 -2.26 -1.01 -13.39
CA ALA A 63 -2.36 0.24 -14.12
C ALA A 63 -3.79 0.82 -14.20
N GLN A 64 -4.82 0.00 -14.01
CA GLN A 64 -6.23 0.42 -14.00
C GLN A 64 -6.71 0.76 -12.58
N GLY A 65 -5.86 0.58 -11.58
CA GLY A 65 -6.16 0.83 -10.17
C GLY A 65 -6.92 -0.30 -9.48
N ASN A 66 -7.00 -1.49 -10.09
CA ASN A 66 -7.58 -2.66 -9.42
C ASN A 66 -6.60 -3.17 -8.36
N ASN A 67 -7.12 -3.53 -7.19
CA ASN A 67 -6.30 -4.13 -6.15
C ASN A 67 -5.89 -5.56 -6.55
N LEU A 68 -4.60 -5.77 -6.75
CA LEU A 68 -4.01 -7.08 -7.03
C LEU A 68 -3.70 -7.84 -5.74
N ALA A 69 -3.24 -7.12 -4.72
CA ALA A 69 -2.90 -7.72 -3.43
C ALA A 69 -2.94 -6.69 -2.30
N SER A 70 -3.16 -7.17 -1.08
CA SER A 70 -2.99 -6.38 0.14
C SER A 70 -2.44 -7.23 1.28
N ALA A 71 -1.60 -6.63 2.12
CA ALA A 71 -1.05 -7.32 3.28
C ALA A 71 -0.94 -6.43 4.52
N ARG A 72 -1.01 -7.08 5.68
CA ARG A 72 -0.43 -6.61 6.93
C ARG A 72 0.97 -7.20 7.04
N THR A 73 1.92 -6.46 7.55
CA THR A 73 3.29 -6.95 7.76
C THR A 73 3.75 -6.63 9.18
N ASN A 74 4.61 -7.47 9.72
CA ASN A 74 5.27 -7.27 11.00
C ASN A 74 6.69 -7.88 10.93
N TYR A 75 7.75 -7.10 11.17
CA TYR A 75 9.16 -7.49 11.05
C TYR A 75 9.45 -8.34 9.79
N ASN A 76 9.42 -9.67 9.94
CA ASN A 76 9.79 -10.66 8.91
C ASN A 76 8.60 -11.43 8.34
N ALA A 77 7.37 -11.07 8.72
CA ALA A 77 6.16 -11.80 8.37
C ALA A 77 5.18 -10.93 7.57
N ILE A 78 4.48 -11.58 6.63
CA ILE A 78 3.51 -10.98 5.71
C ILE A 78 2.23 -11.80 5.76
N ALA A 79 1.11 -11.12 5.98
CA ALA A 79 -0.22 -11.72 5.99
C ALA A 79 -1.07 -11.11 4.89
N TRP A 80 -1.23 -11.86 3.80
CA TRP A 80 -2.06 -11.48 2.66
C TRP A 80 -3.54 -11.66 2.97
N ARG A 81 -4.36 -10.64 2.72
CA ARG A 81 -5.82 -10.67 2.87
C ARG A 81 -6.49 -9.70 1.89
N PRO A 82 -7.82 -9.81 1.70
CA PRO A 82 -8.56 -8.78 0.97
C PRO A 82 -8.31 -7.38 1.54
N MET A 83 -8.19 -6.39 0.67
CA MET A 83 -7.94 -4.99 1.00
C MET A 83 -8.80 -4.45 2.14
N PHE A 84 -10.10 -4.76 2.15
CA PHE A 84 -11.00 -4.29 3.21
C PHE A 84 -10.59 -4.79 4.61
N GLN A 85 -10.09 -6.03 4.72
CA GLN A 85 -9.61 -6.58 6.00
C GLN A 85 -8.31 -5.91 6.43
N ILE A 86 -7.39 -5.67 5.47
CA ILE A 86 -6.14 -4.96 5.74
C ILE A 86 -6.40 -3.55 6.28
N ARG A 87 -7.37 -2.85 5.68
CA ARG A 87 -7.82 -1.54 6.17
C ARG A 87 -8.50 -1.60 7.53
N GLN A 88 -9.24 -2.67 7.84
CA GLN A 88 -9.78 -2.87 9.19
C GLN A 88 -8.66 -3.07 10.23
N TYR A 89 -7.58 -3.78 9.90
CA TYR A 89 -6.42 -3.89 10.80
C TYR A 89 -5.74 -2.54 11.02
N PHE A 90 -5.63 -1.71 9.99
CA PHE A 90 -5.12 -0.34 10.11
C PHE A 90 -5.96 0.50 11.07
N LEU A 91 -7.28 0.51 10.91
CA LEU A 91 -8.19 1.32 11.72
C LEU A 91 -8.37 0.82 13.16
N SER A 92 -8.09 -0.47 13.43
CA SER A 92 -8.26 -1.06 14.76
C SER A 92 -6.99 -1.06 15.62
N GLY A 93 -5.88 -0.54 15.10
CA GLY A 93 -4.65 -0.23 15.83
C GLY A 93 -3.79 -1.42 16.28
N ASN A 94 -4.38 -2.58 16.63
CA ASN A 94 -3.64 -3.69 17.25
C ASN A 94 -4.14 -5.10 16.91
N LYS A 95 -4.98 -5.25 15.87
CA LYS A 95 -5.42 -6.58 15.43
C LYS A 95 -4.45 -7.14 14.39
N TYR A 96 -3.74 -8.20 14.78
CA TYR A 96 -2.94 -9.00 13.88
C TYR A 96 -3.72 -10.21 13.37
N PRO A 97 -3.60 -10.53 12.06
CA PRO A 97 -3.89 -11.86 11.56
C PRO A 97 -3.15 -12.93 12.38
N PRO A 98 -3.73 -14.13 12.57
CA PRO A 98 -3.11 -15.20 13.35
C PRO A 98 -1.68 -15.54 12.91
N GLU A 99 -1.36 -15.42 11.63
CA GLU A 99 -0.04 -15.69 11.07
C GLU A 99 1.03 -14.62 11.37
N LEU A 100 0.68 -13.50 12.00
CA LEU A 100 1.62 -12.44 12.43
C LEU A 100 1.78 -12.38 13.96
N ARG A 101 1.32 -13.41 14.69
CA ARG A 101 1.42 -13.52 16.15
C ARG A 101 2.63 -14.33 16.59
#